data_AF-A0A3E3K3U2-F1
#
_entry.id   AF-A0A3E3K3U2-F1
#
_cell.length_a   1.000
_cell.length_b   1.000
_cell.length_c   1.000
_cell.angle_alpha   90.00
_cell.angle_beta   90.00
_cell.angle_gamma   90.00
#
_symmetry.space_group_name_H-M   'P 1'
#
loop_
_entity.id
_entity.type
_entity.pdbx_description
1 polymer ?
#
loop_
_entity_poly.entity_id
_entity_poly.type
_entity_poly.pdbx_seq_one_letter_code
_entity_poly.pdbx_strand_id
1 'polypeptide(L)'
;MKIQWKKLIICIAIPLLVGGLSALLTQSSMETFEMVNKPPLSPPGWLFPVVWTILYVLMGIASYLVLTSGKPDDIALKAYGIQLAVNFMWPILFFNLNLYLFSFIWLVALWLLVYQTIRLFWSASKTAGALMIPYLLWITFAGYLNLGIYFLNN
;
A
#
# COMPACT_ATOMS: atom_id res chain seq x y z
N MET A 1 -25.35 -2.63 -15.21
CA MET A 1 -24.29 -3.38 -14.50
C MET A 1 -24.86 -3.80 -13.14
N LYS A 2 -25.15 -5.09 -12.90
CA LYS A 2 -25.62 -5.54 -11.58
C LYS A 2 -24.41 -5.61 -10.65
N ILE A 3 -24.40 -4.82 -9.57
CA ILE A 3 -23.31 -4.81 -8.60
C ILE A 3 -23.30 -6.15 -7.87
N GLN A 4 -22.18 -6.88 -7.95
CA GLN A 4 -21.99 -8.14 -7.24
C GLN A 4 -21.44 -7.85 -5.84
N TRP A 5 -22.32 -7.40 -4.95
CA TRP A 5 -21.97 -6.95 -3.59
C TRP A 5 -21.08 -7.93 -2.81
N LYS A 6 -21.33 -9.24 -2.93
CA LYS A 6 -20.49 -10.28 -2.28
C LYS A 6 -19.02 -10.20 -2.73
N LYS A 7 -18.77 -10.04 -4.03
CA LYS A 7 -17.40 -9.95 -4.56
C LYS A 7 -16.74 -8.63 -4.18
N LEU A 8 -17.49 -7.52 -4.19
CA LEU A 8 -16.99 -6.20 -3.79
C LEU A 8 -16.53 -6.21 -2.33
N ILE A 9 -17.34 -6.76 -1.44
CA ILE A 9 -17.01 -6.86 -0.01
C ILE A 9 -15.75 -7.69 0.20
N ILE A 10 -15.61 -8.84 -0.47
CA ILE A 10 -14.41 -9.69 -0.35
C ILE A 10 -13.17 -8.95 -0.86
N CYS A 11 -13.25 -8.27 -2.01
CA CYS A 11 -12.14 -7.54 -2.59
C CYS A 11 -11.66 -6.37 -1.72
N ILE A 12 -12.56 -5.74 -0.96
CA ILE A 12 -12.24 -4.67 0.00
C ILE A 12 -11.74 -5.24 1.33
N ALA A 13 -12.32 -6.35 1.80
CA ALA A 13 -11.94 -6.97 3.06
C ALA A 13 -10.50 -7.48 3.04
N ILE A 14 -10.03 -8.09 1.94
CA ILE A 14 -8.67 -8.62 1.84
C ILE A 14 -7.59 -7.55 2.12
N PRO A 15 -7.51 -6.42 1.40
CA PRO A 15 -6.49 -5.41 1.64
C PRO A 15 -6.65 -4.72 3.00
N LEU A 16 -7.88 -4.52 3.48
CA LEU A 16 -8.11 -3.99 4.83
C LEU A 16 -7.61 -4.92 5.93
N LEU A 17 -7.83 -6.24 5.80
CA LEU A 17 -7.35 -7.21 6.76
C LEU A 17 -5.82 -7.31 6.74
N VAL A 18 -5.22 -7.38 5.56
CA VAL A 18 -3.75 -7.41 5.42
C VAL A 18 -3.14 -6.14 6.01
N GLY A 19 -3.66 -4.98 5.65
CA GLY A 19 -3.20 -3.70 6.17
C GLY A 19 -3.40 -3.53 7.67
N GLY A 20 -4.58 -3.90 8.17
CA GLY A 20 -4.91 -3.86 9.60
C GLY A 20 -4.02 -4.79 10.41
N LEU A 21 -3.76 -6.01 9.94
CA LEU A 21 -2.83 -6.94 10.60
C LEU A 21 -1.41 -6.38 10.62
N SER A 22 -0.92 -5.83 9.50
CA SER A 22 0.40 -5.19 9.46
C SER A 22 0.50 -4.05 10.48
N ALA A 23 -0.51 -3.16 10.51
CA ALA A 23 -0.56 -2.04 11.44
C ALA A 23 -0.58 -2.48 12.91
N LEU A 24 -1.38 -3.50 13.26
CA LEU A 24 -1.43 -4.07 14.61
C LEU A 24 -0.08 -4.68 15.03
N LEU A 25 0.60 -5.37 14.11
CA LEU A 25 1.92 -5.95 14.38
C LEU A 25 2.99 -4.88 14.59
N THR A 26 2.85 -3.71 13.96
CA THR A 26 3.80 -2.60 14.08
C THR A 26 3.42 -1.55 15.11
N GLN A 27 2.25 -1.63 15.73
CA GLN A 27 1.71 -0.58 16.61
C GLN A 27 2.64 -0.26 17.79
N SER A 28 3.17 -1.28 18.46
CA SER A 28 4.12 -1.13 19.58
C SER A 28 5.43 -0.48 19.15
N SER A 29 5.84 -0.69 17.91
CA SER A 29 7.08 -0.14 17.35
C SER A 29 6.88 1.30 16.82
N MET A 30 5.65 1.66 16.44
CA MET A 30 5.28 3.03 16.07
C MET A 30 5.32 4.00 17.25
N GLU A 31 5.06 3.54 18.49
CA GLU A 31 5.19 4.36 19.70
C GLU A 31 6.67 4.75 19.95
N THR A 32 7.59 3.81 19.78
CA THR A 32 9.05 4.08 19.82
C THR A 32 9.47 5.06 18.72
N PHE A 33 8.76 5.05 17.60
CA PHE A 33 8.98 5.93 16.45
C PHE A 33 8.63 7.41 16.73
N GLU A 34 7.90 7.71 17.80
CA GLU A 34 7.68 9.10 18.21
C GLU A 34 8.96 9.77 18.73
N MET A 35 9.93 8.99 19.20
CA MET A 35 11.21 9.47 19.72
C MET A 35 12.31 9.62 18.66
N VAL A 36 12.05 9.23 17.41
CA VAL A 36 13.01 9.26 16.29
C VAL A 36 13.04 10.65 15.65
N ASN A 37 14.23 11.12 15.25
CA ASN A 37 14.35 12.38 14.52
C ASN A 37 13.65 12.28 13.16
N LYS A 38 12.61 13.08 12.98
CA LYS A 38 11.74 13.07 11.81
C LYS A 38 12.17 14.13 10.79
N PRO A 39 12.20 13.81 9.48
CA PRO A 39 12.48 14.81 8.45
C PRO A 39 11.39 15.88 8.39
N PRO A 40 11.71 17.08 7.87
CA PRO A 40 10.71 18.12 7.62
C PRO A 40 9.59 17.54 6.75
N LEU A 41 8.33 17.90 7.03
CA LEU A 41 7.11 17.36 6.39
C LEU A 41 6.60 16.00 6.90
N SER A 42 7.11 15.48 8.02
CA SER A 42 6.51 14.30 8.65
C SER A 42 5.08 14.61 9.13
N PRO A 43 4.05 13.90 8.62
CA PRO A 43 2.67 14.17 9.01
C PRO A 43 2.40 13.66 10.43
N PRO A 44 1.26 14.07 11.03
CA PRO A 44 0.81 13.51 12.30
C PRO A 44 0.70 11.98 12.23
N GLY A 45 1.06 11.27 13.30
CA GLY A 45 1.05 9.80 13.35
C GLY A 45 -0.32 9.19 13.02
N TRP A 46 -1.42 9.88 13.36
CA TRP A 46 -2.78 9.46 13.05
C TRP A 46 -3.13 9.53 11.55
N LEU A 47 -2.41 10.33 10.76
CA LEU A 47 -2.70 10.48 9.33
C LEU A 47 -2.34 9.22 8.54
N PHE A 48 -1.28 8.53 8.94
CA PHE A 48 -0.84 7.28 8.31
C PHE A 48 -1.94 6.22 8.23
N PRO A 49 -2.55 5.76 9.34
CA PRO A 49 -3.58 4.73 9.29
C PRO A 49 -4.84 5.18 8.54
N VAL A 50 -5.20 6.46 8.59
CA VAL A 50 -6.32 7.03 7.83
C VAL A 50 -6.07 6.91 6.33
N VAL A 51 -4.90 7.37 5.85
CA VAL A 51 -4.59 7.31 4.43
C VAL A 51 -4.50 5.88 3.95
N TRP A 52 -3.82 4.99 4.70
CA TRP A 52 -3.75 3.57 4.34
C TRP A 52 -5.13 2.91 4.25
N THR A 53 -6.04 3.22 5.18
CA THR A 53 -7.42 2.70 5.14
C THR A 53 -8.14 3.12 3.87
N ILE A 54 -8.04 4.40 3.49
CA ILE A 54 -8.62 4.91 2.24
C ILE A 54 -8.01 4.19 1.04
N LEU A 55 -6.69 4.03 1.01
CA LEU A 55 -6.00 3.35 -0.08
C LEU A 55 -6.42 1.89 -0.21
N TYR A 56 -6.55 1.15 0.89
CA TYR A 56 -7.01 -0.24 0.86
C TYR A 56 -8.45 -0.37 0.33
N VAL A 57 -9.33 0.58 0.66
CA VAL A 57 -10.67 0.64 0.07
C VAL A 57 -10.58 0.90 -1.43
N LEU A 58 -9.77 1.86 -1.88
CA LEU A 58 -9.57 2.15 -3.31
C LEU A 58 -9.01 0.93 -4.07
N MET A 59 -8.04 0.24 -3.49
CA MET A 59 -7.47 -1.00 -4.04
C MET A 59 -8.52 -2.12 -4.16
N GLY A 60 -9.37 -2.27 -3.15
CA GLY A 60 -10.47 -3.23 -3.17
C GLY A 60 -11.53 -2.92 -4.24
N ILE A 61 -11.84 -1.64 -4.43
CA ILE A 61 -12.74 -1.21 -5.52
C ILE A 61 -12.07 -1.44 -6.88
N ALA A 62 -10.79 -1.11 -7.02
CA ALA A 62 -10.04 -1.29 -8.25
C ALA A 62 -9.96 -2.77 -8.67
N SER A 63 -9.64 -3.67 -7.74
CA SER A 63 -9.62 -5.12 -8.00
C SER A 63 -11.00 -5.67 -8.35
N TYR A 64 -12.08 -5.20 -7.70
CA TYR A 64 -13.45 -5.56 -8.06
C TYR A 64 -13.82 -5.10 -9.49
N LEU A 65 -13.40 -3.90 -9.90
CA LEU A 65 -13.64 -3.40 -11.27
C LEU A 65 -12.91 -4.24 -12.33
N VAL A 66 -11.71 -4.73 -12.03
CA VAL A 66 -10.98 -5.65 -12.92
C VAL A 66 -11.68 -7.01 -12.99
N LEU A 67 -12.08 -7.57 -11.84
CA LEU A 67 -12.79 -8.86 -11.74
C LEU A 67 -14.15 -8.87 -12.44
N THR A 68 -14.84 -7.73 -12.45
CA THR A 68 -16.16 -7.58 -13.09
C THR A 68 -16.10 -6.99 -14.48
N SER A 69 -14.90 -6.61 -14.95
CA SER A 69 -14.70 -6.28 -16.35
C SER A 69 -14.96 -7.53 -17.20
N GLY A 70 -15.46 -7.35 -18.42
CA GLY A 70 -15.68 -8.46 -19.37
C GLY A 70 -14.39 -9.16 -19.83
N LYS A 71 -13.22 -8.74 -19.32
CA LYS A 71 -11.90 -9.31 -19.56
C LYS A 71 -11.15 -9.45 -18.23
N PRO A 72 -11.52 -10.41 -17.38
CA PRO A 72 -10.76 -10.71 -16.16
C PRO A 72 -9.31 -11.01 -16.55
N ASP A 73 -8.37 -10.27 -15.98
CA ASP A 73 -6.94 -10.48 -16.20
C ASP A 73 -6.33 -11.11 -14.95
N ASP A 74 -6.14 -12.42 -15.00
CA ASP A 74 -5.54 -13.19 -13.91
C ASP A 74 -4.10 -12.75 -13.59
N ILE A 75 -3.38 -12.21 -14.59
CA ILE A 75 -2.03 -11.69 -14.40
C ILE A 75 -2.10 -10.40 -13.57
N ALA A 76 -3.06 -9.52 -13.88
CA ALA A 76 -3.31 -8.30 -13.13
C ALA A 76 -3.63 -8.59 -11.65
N LEU A 77 -4.51 -9.57 -11.40
CA LEU A 77 -4.90 -9.96 -10.03
C LEU A 77 -3.75 -10.64 -9.26
N LYS A 78 -2.92 -11.45 -9.93
CA LYS A 78 -1.71 -12.02 -9.31
C LYS A 78 -0.68 -10.95 -8.96
N ALA A 79 -0.42 -10.00 -9.86
CA ALA A 79 0.45 -8.86 -9.60
C ALA A 79 -0.05 -8.03 -8.41
N TYR A 80 -1.37 -7.81 -8.34
CA TYR A 80 -2.02 -7.15 -7.20
C TYR A 80 -1.86 -7.94 -5.88
N GLY A 81 -1.94 -9.28 -5.91
CA GLY A 81 -1.69 -10.11 -4.74
C GLY A 81 -0.23 -10.02 -4.25
N ILE A 82 0.73 -10.06 -5.18
CA ILE A 82 2.17 -9.95 -4.87
C ILE A 82 2.46 -8.57 -4.26
N GLN A 83 1.99 -7.48 -4.87
CA GLN A 83 2.26 -6.15 -4.35
C GLN A 83 1.64 -5.93 -2.97
N LEU A 84 0.47 -6.52 -2.69
CA LEU A 84 -0.14 -6.49 -1.35
C LEU A 84 0.70 -7.25 -0.30
N ALA A 85 1.28 -8.40 -0.65
CA ALA A 85 2.17 -9.14 0.24
C ALA A 85 3.49 -8.39 0.51
N VAL A 86 4.05 -7.75 -0.52
CA VAL A 86 5.25 -6.91 -0.38
C VAL A 86 4.93 -5.68 0.49
N ASN A 87 3.75 -5.09 0.32
CA ASN A 87 3.27 -3.98 1.14
C ASN A 87 3.09 -4.37 2.61
N PHE A 88 2.56 -5.57 2.90
CA PHE A 88 2.44 -6.09 4.26
C PHE A 88 3.78 -6.20 4.99
N MET A 89 4.85 -6.57 4.27
CA MET A 89 6.17 -6.78 4.84
C MET A 89 6.90 -5.47 5.13
N TRP A 90 6.58 -4.40 4.41
CA TRP A 90 7.30 -3.12 4.51
C TRP A 90 7.26 -2.49 5.92
N PRO A 91 6.10 -2.36 6.60
CA PRO A 91 6.03 -1.84 7.96
C PRO A 91 6.84 -2.69 8.94
N ILE A 92 6.85 -4.02 8.79
CA ILE A 92 7.60 -4.93 9.67
C ILE A 92 9.09 -4.68 9.54
N LEU A 93 9.60 -4.57 8.31
CA LEU A 93 11.02 -4.28 8.05
C LEU A 93 11.43 -2.90 8.61
N PHE A 94 10.54 -1.92 8.50
CA PHE A 94 10.81 -0.55 8.93
C PHE A 94 10.74 -0.38 10.44
N PHE A 95 9.62 -0.73 11.05
CA PHE A 95 9.33 -0.45 12.45
C PHE A 95 9.87 -1.54 13.38
N ASN A 96 9.78 -2.81 13.01
CA ASN A 96 10.14 -3.91 13.91
C ASN A 96 11.64 -4.24 13.85
N LEU A 97 12.24 -4.20 12.65
CA LEU A 97 13.65 -4.51 12.46
C LEU A 97 14.57 -3.28 12.40
N ASN A 98 14.02 -2.05 12.38
CA ASN A 98 14.76 -0.79 12.25
C ASN A 98 15.74 -0.76 11.06
N LEU A 99 15.49 -1.56 10.01
CA LEU A 99 16.36 -1.65 8.85
C LEU A 99 15.99 -0.57 7.83
N TYR A 100 16.23 0.70 8.15
CA TYR A 100 15.74 1.84 7.36
C TYR A 100 16.20 1.79 5.89
N LEU A 101 17.49 1.58 5.62
CA LEU A 101 17.98 1.49 4.24
C LEU A 101 17.39 0.31 3.46
N PHE A 102 17.27 -0.86 4.10
CA PHE A 102 16.68 -2.04 3.48
C PHE A 102 15.19 -1.84 3.22
N SER A 103 14.49 -1.21 4.17
CA SER A 103 13.08 -0.85 4.04
C SER A 103 12.85 0.14 2.90
N PHE A 104 13.76 1.09 2.66
CA PHE A 104 13.71 1.98 1.51
C PHE A 104 13.86 1.20 0.19
N ILE A 105 14.85 0.31 0.07
CA ILE A 105 15.03 -0.53 -1.13
C ILE A 105 13.78 -1.41 -1.37
N TRP A 106 13.22 -1.98 -0.30
CA TRP A 106 11.99 -2.74 -0.34
C TRP A 106 10.79 -1.91 -0.82
N LEU A 107 10.72 -0.65 -0.38
CA LEU A 107 9.68 0.29 -0.80
C LEU A 107 9.82 0.69 -2.27
N VAL A 108 11.04 0.82 -2.79
CA VAL A 108 11.28 1.03 -4.24
C VAL A 108 10.80 -0.17 -5.05
N ALA A 109 11.07 -1.39 -4.57
CA ALA A 109 10.53 -2.60 -5.20
C ALA A 109 8.98 -2.61 -5.18
N LEU A 110 8.37 -2.24 -4.05
CA LEU A 110 6.92 -2.07 -3.96
C LEU A 110 6.40 -1.04 -4.96
N TRP A 111 7.06 0.13 -5.07
CA TRP A 111 6.67 1.18 -5.99
C TRP A 111 6.61 0.68 -7.45
N LEU A 112 7.62 -0.10 -7.88
CA LEU A 112 7.66 -0.70 -9.20
C LEU A 112 6.52 -1.71 -9.42
N LEU A 113 6.21 -2.52 -8.41
CA LEU A 113 5.09 -3.47 -8.46
C LEU A 113 3.73 -2.75 -8.55
N VAL A 114 3.56 -1.64 -7.82
CA VAL A 114 2.34 -0.83 -7.89
C VAL A 114 2.21 -0.18 -9.26
N TYR A 115 3.29 0.36 -9.81
CA TYR A 115 3.29 0.91 -11.16
C TYR A 115 2.92 -0.14 -12.22
N GLN A 116 3.48 -1.35 -12.14
CA GLN A 116 3.10 -2.49 -12.98
C GLN A 116 1.60 -2.82 -12.84
N THR A 117 1.11 -2.89 -11.60
CA THR A 117 -0.30 -3.20 -11.32
C THR A 117 -1.22 -2.12 -11.89
N ILE A 118 -0.85 -0.85 -11.79
CA ILE A 118 -1.60 0.26 -12.41
C ILE A 118 -1.73 0.03 -13.92
N ARG A 119 -0.64 -0.31 -14.61
CA ARG A 119 -0.67 -0.53 -16.07
C ARG A 119 -1.59 -1.69 -16.46
N LEU A 120 -1.51 -2.81 -15.73
CA LEU A 120 -2.36 -3.98 -15.95
C LEU A 120 -3.83 -3.68 -15.65
N PHE A 121 -4.10 -2.95 -14.57
CA PHE A 121 -5.46 -2.52 -14.21
C PHE A 121 -6.00 -1.54 -15.24
N TRP A 122 -5.18 -0.64 -15.77
CA TRP A 122 -5.56 0.32 -16.80
C TRP A 122 -5.97 -0.35 -18.12
N SER A 123 -5.29 -1.43 -18.51
CA SER A 123 -5.68 -2.21 -19.70
C SER A 123 -7.02 -2.92 -19.53
N ALA A 124 -7.35 -3.36 -18.31
CA ALA A 124 -8.64 -3.99 -18.02
C ALA A 124 -9.76 -2.96 -17.81
N SER A 125 -9.48 -1.89 -17.07
CA SER A 125 -10.41 -0.79 -16.74
C SER A 125 -9.63 0.48 -16.41
N LYS A 126 -9.80 1.54 -17.22
CA LYS A 126 -9.16 2.85 -16.98
C LYS A 126 -9.47 3.38 -15.58
N THR A 127 -10.70 3.16 -15.09
CA THR A 127 -11.12 3.56 -13.75
C THR A 127 -10.35 2.80 -12.66
N ALA A 128 -10.13 1.49 -12.83
CA ALA A 128 -9.38 0.69 -11.88
C ALA A 128 -7.91 1.15 -11.79
N GLY A 129 -7.29 1.44 -12.94
CA GLY A 129 -5.94 2.01 -12.97
C GLY A 129 -5.85 3.39 -12.32
N ALA A 130 -6.84 4.27 -12.55
CA ALA A 130 -6.88 5.60 -11.97
C ALA A 130 -7.02 5.58 -10.43
N LEU A 131 -7.80 4.65 -9.87
CA LEU A 131 -7.97 4.48 -8.42
C LEU A 131 -6.69 4.06 -7.70
N MET A 132 -5.72 3.49 -8.43
CA MET A 132 -4.42 3.09 -7.91
C MET A 132 -3.37 4.23 -7.96
N ILE A 133 -3.63 5.34 -8.65
CA ILE A 133 -2.71 6.50 -8.72
C ILE A 133 -2.46 7.13 -7.33
N PRO A 134 -3.49 7.41 -6.49
CA PRO A 134 -3.27 7.96 -5.16
C PRO A 134 -2.33 7.10 -4.30
N TYR A 135 -2.37 5.77 -4.50
CA TYR A 135 -1.50 4.85 -3.80
C TYR A 135 -0.03 4.98 -4.21
N LEU A 136 0.26 5.12 -5.50
CA LEU A 136 1.63 5.34 -5.98
C LEU A 136 2.21 6.66 -5.45
N LEU A 137 1.40 7.71 -5.40
CA LEU A 137 1.78 9.00 -4.80
C LEU A 137 2.10 8.85 -3.31
N TRP A 138 1.27 8.12 -2.58
CA TRP A 138 1.50 7.86 -1.16
C TRP A 138 2.78 7.06 -0.90
N ILE A 139 3.07 6.01 -1.69
CA ILE A 139 4.33 5.26 -1.57
C ILE A 139 5.54 6.16 -1.85
N THR A 140 5.43 7.07 -2.82
CA THR A 140 6.50 8.03 -3.13
C THR A 140 6.77 8.93 -1.92
N PHE A 141 5.72 9.44 -1.29
CA PHE A 141 5.83 10.23 -0.06
C PHE A 141 6.41 9.41 1.11
N ALA A 142 5.97 8.17 1.29
CA ALA A 142 6.54 7.26 2.28
C ALA A 142 8.03 7.00 2.03
N GLY A 143 8.48 6.95 0.77
CA GLY A 143 9.89 6.81 0.41
C GLY A 143 10.74 8.01 0.79
N TYR A 144 10.21 9.22 0.59
CA TYR A 144 10.84 10.44 1.07
C TYR A 144 11.04 10.41 2.60
N LEU A 145 10.00 10.04 3.35
CA LEU A 145 10.07 9.96 4.80
C LEU A 145 11.06 8.89 5.27
N ASN A 146 11.01 7.70 4.68
CA ASN A 146 11.90 6.59 5.01
C ASN A 146 13.38 6.96 4.80
N LEU A 147 13.69 7.57 3.64
CA LEU A 147 15.04 8.02 3.33
C LEU A 147 15.49 9.16 4.26
N GLY A 148 14.60 10.11 4.57
CA GLY A 148 14.89 11.20 5.52
C GLY A 148 15.20 10.68 6.92
N ILE A 149 14.47 9.64 7.38
CA ILE A 149 14.73 9.00 8.67
C ILE A 149 16.06 8.28 8.68
N TYR A 150 16.41 7.58 7.59
CA TYR A 150 17.73 6.96 7.45
C TYR A 150 18.86 7.99 7.59
N PHE A 151 18.78 9.15 6.91
CA PHE A 151 19.82 10.18 7.01
C PHE A 151 19.91 10.89 8.37
N LEU A 152 18.82 10.93 9.14
CA LEU A 152 18.79 11.63 10.43
C LEU A 152 19.15 10.75 11.64
N ASN A 153 19.18 9.43 11.46
CA ASN A 153 19.37 8.46 12.54
C ASN A 153 20.50 7.46 12.25
N ASN A 154 21.39 7.81 11.32
CA ASN A 154 22.58 7.07 10.93
C ASN A 154 23.79 8.01 10.95
#